data_AF-A0A9E5T8T8-F1
#
_entry.id   AF-A0A9E5T8T8-F1
#
_cell.length_a   1.000
_cell.length_b   1.000
_cell.length_c   1.000
_cell.angle_alpha   90.00
_cell.angle_beta   90.00
_cell.angle_gamma   90.00
#
_symmetry.space_group_name_H-M   'P 1'
#
loop_
_entity.id
_entity.type
_entity.pdbx_description
1 polymer ?
#
loop_
_entity_poly.entity_id
_entity_poly.type
_entity_poly.pdbx_seq_one_letter_code
_entity_poly.pdbx_strand_id
1 'polypeptide(L)'
;MSGQDFVSRLQEKFGDRITGMNLEAIDPWIEVAPDALLEVCTFLRDDADLRFDFLSCISGVDYFEADPKKVAKLEGGERLEVVYHLWSVMHKN
;
A
#
# COMPACT_ATOMS: atom_id res chain seq x y z
N MET A 1 -0.67 -12.87 -12.29
CA MET A 1 0.49 -11.94 -12.31
C MET A 1 1.36 -12.28 -11.10
N SER A 2 2.69 -12.29 -11.21
CA SER A 2 3.53 -12.43 -10.01
C SER A 2 3.51 -11.14 -9.19
N GLY A 3 3.83 -11.21 -7.89
CA GLY A 3 3.92 -10.00 -7.06
C GLY A 3 4.92 -8.97 -7.61
N GLN A 4 6.04 -9.43 -8.18
CA GLN A 4 7.07 -8.56 -8.76
C GLN A 4 6.58 -7.85 -10.03
N ASP A 5 5.85 -8.54 -10.90
CA ASP A 5 5.26 -7.93 -12.10
C ASP A 5 4.20 -6.89 -11.72
N PHE A 6 3.41 -7.17 -10.68
CA PHE A 6 2.42 -6.24 -10.14
C PHE A 6 3.07 -4.95 -9.68
N VAL A 7 4.13 -5.03 -8.86
CA VAL A 7 4.78 -3.82 -8.36
C VAL A 7 5.50 -3.07 -9.47
N SER A 8 6.16 -3.77 -10.40
CA SER A 8 6.82 -3.11 -11.54
C SER A 8 5.83 -2.29 -12.37
N ARG A 9 4.63 -2.82 -12.64
CA ARG A 9 3.54 -2.10 -13.32
C ARG A 9 3.11 -0.85 -12.56
N LEU A 10 3.04 -0.91 -11.23
CA LEU A 10 2.69 0.25 -10.41
C LEU A 10 3.80 1.30 -10.41
N GLN A 11 5.06 0.89 -10.30
CA GLN A 11 6.21 1.80 -10.34
C GLN A 11 6.34 2.48 -11.71
N GLU A 12 6.11 1.77 -12.80
CA GLU A 12 6.09 2.37 -14.15
C GLU A 12 5.02 3.46 -14.29
N LYS A 13 3.86 3.29 -13.62
CA LYS A 13 2.73 4.22 -13.73
C LYS A 13 2.80 5.39 -12.74
N PHE A 14 3.22 5.12 -11.51
CA PHE A 14 3.14 6.05 -10.39
C PHE A 14 4.50 6.57 -9.93
N GLY A 15 5.60 5.96 -10.40
CA GLY A 15 6.97 6.41 -10.14
C GLY A 15 7.34 6.34 -8.66
N ASP A 16 7.88 7.45 -8.18
CA ASP A 16 8.29 7.67 -6.79
C ASP A 16 7.12 7.70 -5.79
N ARG A 17 5.88 7.71 -6.27
CA ARG A 17 4.67 7.66 -5.43
C ARG A 17 4.39 6.26 -4.87
N ILE A 18 5.07 5.23 -5.35
CA ILE A 18 5.14 3.91 -4.69
C ILE A 18 6.40 3.90 -3.83
N THR A 19 6.25 4.17 -2.54
CA THR A 19 7.36 4.50 -1.62
C THR A 19 8.03 3.27 -1.01
N GLY A 20 7.34 2.13 -1.01
CA GLY A 20 7.80 0.91 -0.36
C GLY A 20 7.00 -0.33 -0.76
N MET A 21 7.51 -1.51 -0.41
CA MET A 21 6.80 -2.77 -0.57
C MET A 21 7.39 -3.85 0.33
N ASN A 22 6.57 -4.83 0.69
CA ASN A 22 7.04 -6.10 1.22
C ASN A 22 6.18 -7.24 0.69
N LEU A 23 6.74 -8.00 -0.25
CA LEU A 23 6.06 -9.12 -0.91
C LEU A 23 6.26 -10.46 -0.17
N GLU A 24 7.13 -10.48 0.85
CA GLU A 24 7.40 -11.66 1.68
C GLU A 24 6.60 -11.65 2.99
N ALA A 25 5.89 -10.56 3.28
CA ALA A 25 4.97 -10.46 4.41
C ALA A 25 3.82 -11.49 4.30
N ILE A 26 3.21 -11.82 5.45
CA ILE A 26 2.04 -12.74 5.50
C ILE A 26 0.95 -12.27 4.55
N ASP A 27 0.63 -10.97 4.61
CA ASP A 27 -0.17 -10.28 3.61
C ASP A 27 0.76 -9.31 2.85
N PRO A 28 1.05 -9.59 1.56
CA PRO A 28 1.89 -8.72 0.74
C PRO A 28 1.31 -7.30 0.63
N TRP A 29 2.16 -6.29 0.74
CA TRP A 29 1.74 -4.89 0.70
C TRP A 29 2.69 -3.99 -0.10
N ILE A 30 2.13 -2.86 -0.50
CA ILE A 30 2.84 -1.71 -1.08
C ILE A 30 2.56 -0.49 -0.21
N GLU A 31 3.49 0.44 -0.21
CA GLU A 31 3.33 1.75 0.40
C GLU A 31 3.14 2.80 -0.69
N VAL A 32 2.28 3.77 -0.43
CA VAL A 32 1.84 4.77 -1.41
C VAL A 32 1.91 6.13 -0.76
N ALA A 33 2.45 7.12 -1.49
CA ALA A 33 2.46 8.51 -1.05
C ALA A 33 1.02 9.01 -0.76
N PRO A 34 0.80 9.76 0.34
CA PRO A 34 -0.56 10.15 0.75
C PRO A 34 -1.36 10.91 -0.33
N ASP A 35 -0.70 11.75 -1.12
CA ASP A 35 -1.31 12.52 -2.20
C ASP A 35 -1.66 11.67 -3.43
N ALA A 36 -1.08 10.48 -3.56
CA ALA A 36 -1.31 9.54 -4.64
C ALA A 36 -2.40 8.49 -4.34
N LEU A 37 -2.82 8.37 -3.08
CA LEU A 37 -3.72 7.31 -2.61
C LEU A 37 -4.97 7.15 -3.47
N LEU A 38 -5.69 8.24 -3.74
CA LEU A 38 -6.92 8.21 -4.54
C LEU A 38 -6.66 7.73 -5.97
N GLU A 39 -5.59 8.19 -6.60
CA GLU A 39 -5.23 7.85 -7.97
C GLU A 39 -4.83 6.37 -8.07
N VAL A 40 -4.02 5.89 -7.13
CA VAL A 40 -3.60 4.49 -7.05
C VAL A 40 -4.79 3.57 -6.79
N CYS A 41 -5.62 3.85 -5.78
CA CYS A 41 -6.80 3.03 -5.50
C CYS A 41 -7.80 3.02 -6.66
N THR A 42 -7.98 4.15 -7.35
CA THR A 42 -8.83 4.22 -8.55
C THR A 42 -8.30 3.31 -9.66
N PHE A 43 -6.98 3.34 -9.90
CA PHE A 43 -6.37 2.44 -10.87
C PHE A 43 -6.49 0.97 -10.47
N LEU A 44 -6.19 0.62 -9.23
CA LEU A 44 -6.32 -0.75 -8.73
C LEU A 44 -7.74 -1.31 -8.90
N ARG A 45 -8.76 -0.46 -8.72
CA ARG A 45 -10.17 -0.80 -8.91
C ARG A 45 -10.54 -0.98 -10.39
N ASP A 46 -10.16 -0.01 -11.23
CA ASP A 46 -10.67 0.11 -12.60
C ASP A 46 -9.86 -0.70 -13.63
N ASP A 47 -8.61 -1.04 -13.33
CA ASP A 47 -7.78 -1.84 -14.22
C ASP A 47 -8.37 -3.25 -14.38
N ALA A 48 -8.58 -3.65 -15.63
CA ALA A 48 -9.26 -4.90 -15.98
C ALA A 48 -8.52 -6.16 -15.53
N ASP A 49 -7.19 -6.09 -15.41
CA ASP A 49 -6.36 -7.23 -14.99
C ASP A 49 -6.23 -7.32 -13.47
N LEU A 50 -6.48 -6.22 -12.74
CA LEU A 50 -6.31 -6.15 -11.29
C LEU A 50 -7.63 -6.30 -10.55
N ARG A 51 -8.59 -5.42 -10.86
CA ARG A 51 -9.96 -5.45 -10.33
C ARG A 51 -10.03 -5.56 -8.81
N PHE A 52 -9.27 -4.74 -8.07
CA PHE A 52 -9.40 -4.61 -6.61
C PHE A 52 -10.68 -3.84 -6.26
N ASP A 53 -11.83 -4.47 -6.48
CA ASP A 53 -13.16 -3.88 -6.41
C ASP A 53 -13.87 -4.09 -5.07
N PHE A 54 -13.20 -4.72 -4.10
CA PHE A 54 -13.71 -4.91 -2.75
C PHE A 54 -12.78 -4.32 -1.70
N LEU A 55 -13.21 -3.23 -1.06
CA LEU A 55 -12.56 -2.68 0.12
C LEU A 55 -13.02 -3.45 1.36
N SER A 56 -12.15 -4.29 1.91
CA SER A 56 -12.44 -5.14 3.06
C SER A 56 -12.32 -4.37 4.38
N CYS A 57 -11.27 -3.57 4.54
CA CYS A 57 -11.00 -2.84 5.77
C CYS A 57 -10.13 -1.62 5.49
N ILE A 58 -10.34 -0.56 6.29
CA ILE A 58 -9.40 0.54 6.48
C ILE A 58 -9.08 0.57 7.97
N SER A 59 -7.80 0.46 8.31
CA SER A 59 -7.31 0.53 9.69
C SER A 59 -6.24 1.60 9.82
N GLY A 60 -6.09 2.15 11.03
CA GLY A 60 -5.02 3.07 11.37
C GLY A 60 -4.04 2.42 12.36
N VAL A 61 -2.75 2.68 12.19
CA VAL A 61 -1.71 2.25 13.12
C VAL A 61 -1.04 3.50 13.71
N ASP A 62 -0.95 3.56 15.04
CA ASP A 62 -0.24 4.62 15.75
C ASP A 62 1.06 4.05 16.33
N TYR A 63 2.18 4.36 15.68
CA TYR A 63 3.53 4.05 16.13
C TYR A 63 3.97 5.05 17.21
N PHE A 64 3.19 5.14 18.29
CA PHE A 64 3.48 6.05 19.38
C PHE A 64 4.78 5.66 20.09
N GLU A 65 5.73 6.60 20.13
CA GLU A 65 6.96 6.49 20.90
C GLU A 65 7.12 7.76 21.74
N ALA A 66 7.39 7.57 23.03
CA ALA A 66 7.47 8.66 24.01
C ALA A 66 8.87 9.29 24.05
N ASP A 67 9.92 8.55 23.66
CA ASP A 67 11.29 9.07 23.60
C ASP A 67 11.55 9.76 22.25
N PRO A 68 11.79 11.09 22.21
CA PRO A 68 12.06 11.82 20.97
C PRO A 68 13.24 11.28 20.17
N LYS A 69 14.23 10.64 20.83
CA LYS A 69 15.39 10.05 20.15
C LYS A 69 15.05 8.77 19.42
N LYS A 70 14.00 8.07 19.83
CA LYS A 70 13.51 6.85 19.19
C LYS A 70 12.48 7.15 18.10
N VAL A 71 11.70 8.23 18.25
CA VAL A 71 10.83 8.75 17.19
C VAL A 71 11.62 9.00 15.90
N ALA A 72 12.80 9.64 16.02
CA ALA A 72 13.68 9.89 14.88
C ALA A 72 14.26 8.62 14.21
N LYS A 73 14.03 7.44 14.80
CA LYS A 73 14.45 6.13 14.28
C LYS A 73 13.28 5.27 13.79
N LEU A 74 12.04 5.75 13.90
CA LEU A 74 10.92 5.08 13.26
C LEU A 74 11.15 5.13 11.75
N GLU A 75 11.19 3.97 11.10
CA GLU A 75 11.21 3.90 9.64
C GLU A 75 9.95 4.60 9.10
N GLY A 76 10.10 5.40 8.04
CA GLY A 76 9.02 6.24 7.50
C GLY A 76 8.83 7.60 8.21
N GLY A 77 9.26 7.75 9.45
CA GLY A 77 9.21 9.04 10.20
C GLY A 77 7.80 9.54 10.53
N GLU A 78 6.75 8.88 10.05
CA GLU A 78 5.36 9.19 10.34
C GLU A 78 4.87 8.40 11.55
N ARG A 79 4.16 9.09 12.45
CA ARG A 79 3.60 8.46 13.65
C ARG A 79 2.38 7.60 13.31
N LEU A 80 1.63 8.00 12.28
CA LEU A 80 0.35 7.41 11.93
C LEU A 80 0.41 6.86 10.52
N GLU A 81 -0.01 5.62 10.36
CA GLU A 81 -0.18 4.99 9.05
C GLU A 81 -1.64 4.55 8.87
N VAL A 82 -2.10 4.51 7.62
CA VAL A 82 -3.42 4.01 7.26
C VAL A 82 -3.26 2.83 6.31
N VAL A 83 -3.78 1.68 6.71
CA VAL A 83 -3.70 0.43 5.95
C VAL A 83 -5.03 0.17 5.25
N TYR A 84 -4.96 -0.06 3.94
CA TYR A 84 -6.10 -0.41 3.11
C TYR A 84 -6.01 -1.89 2.71
N HIS A 85 -6.97 -2.68 3.18
CA HIS A 85 -7.11 -4.07 2.73
C HIS A 85 -8.08 -4.13 1.54
N LEU A 86 -7.51 -4.28 0.34
CA LEU A 86 -8.24 -4.37 -0.92
C LEU A 86 -8.20 -5.80 -1.45
N TRP A 87 -9.31 -6.25 -2.02
CA TRP A 87 -9.45 -7.55 -2.64
C TRP A 87 -10.02 -7.43 -4.04
N SER A 88 -9.64 -8.37 -4.90
CA SER A 88 -10.36 -8.61 -6.15
C SER A 88 -11.34 -9.75 -5.96
N VAL A 89 -12.63 -9.48 -6.17
CA VAL A 89 -13.64 -10.56 -6.16
C VAL A 89 -13.48 -11.45 -7.38
N MET A 90 -13.08 -10.87 -8.52
CA MET A 90 -12.90 -11.56 -9.79
C MET A 90 -11.69 -12.49 -9.81
N HIS A 91 -10.59 -12.07 -9.18
CA HIS A 91 -9.33 -12.81 -9.17
C HIS A 91 -9.10 -13.57 -7.86
N LYS A 92 -10.17 -14.02 -7.19
CA LYS A 92 -10.08 -14.87 -6.00
C LYS A 92 -9.32 -16.16 -6.32
N ASN A 93 -8.16 -16.32 -5.68
CA ASN A 93 -7.54 -17.62 -5.42
C ASN A 93 -7.94 -18.07 -4.01
#